data_AF-A0A9X8H422-F1
#
_entry.id   AF-A0A9X8H422-F1
#
_cell.length_a   1.000
_cell.length_b   1.000
_cell.length_c   1.000
_cell.angle_alpha   90.00
_cell.angle_beta   90.00
_cell.angle_gamma   90.00
#
_symmetry.space_group_name_H-M   'P 1'
#
loop_
_entity.id
_entity.type
_entity.pdbx_description
1 polymer ?
#
loop_
_entity_poly.entity_id
_entity_poly.type
_entity_poly.pdbx_seq_one_letter_code
_entity_poly.pdbx_strand_id
1 'polypeptide(L)'
;MANVKGLMAEKLNPPELDPDDGMECATPEVYPKTSVEDEAERRRTKQGAVQAILTAKAAEAEMLGLAPAETTRLNDLLAKHIDVFREDLGDDPPVKVEPLKETALVRVALPAVGWPSDHLKCFNDVKYALAHVVPRSHPREDMTVCVFTDASDLFWGAVATQVPPADLDLPL
;
A
#
# COMPACT_ATOMS: atom_id res chain seq x y z
N MET A 1 -48.34 -22.03 -43.53
CA MET A 1 -49.15 -21.81 -42.32
C MET A 1 -48.23 -21.90 -41.12
N ALA A 2 -48.35 -20.95 -40.20
CA ALA A 2 -47.41 -20.62 -39.15
C ALA A 2 -47.36 -21.63 -37.99
N ASN A 3 -46.24 -21.69 -37.28
CA ASN A 3 -46.28 -21.56 -35.83
C ASN A 3 -45.01 -20.91 -35.27
N VAL A 4 -45.01 -19.57 -35.29
CA VAL A 4 -44.08 -18.70 -34.55
C VAL A 4 -44.70 -18.46 -33.19
N LYS A 5 -44.46 -19.33 -32.21
CA LYS A 5 -44.77 -19.11 -30.79
C LYS A 5 -43.80 -19.93 -29.96
N GLY A 6 -42.75 -19.27 -29.48
CA GLY A 6 -41.68 -19.89 -28.70
C GLY A 6 -40.47 -18.98 -28.47
N LEU A 7 -40.40 -17.81 -29.11
CA LEU A 7 -39.56 -16.71 -28.65
C LEU A 7 -40.29 -15.93 -27.56
N MET A 8 -39.56 -15.54 -26.51
CA MET A 8 -39.95 -14.63 -25.41
C MET A 8 -40.52 -15.30 -24.14
N ALA A 9 -39.75 -16.16 -23.46
CA ALA A 9 -39.91 -16.35 -22.01
C ALA A 9 -38.70 -17.04 -21.34
N GLU A 10 -37.46 -16.70 -21.72
CA GLU A 10 -36.32 -16.97 -20.83
C GLU A 10 -35.88 -15.63 -20.27
N LYS A 11 -36.52 -15.24 -19.16
CA LYS A 11 -35.99 -14.18 -18.31
C LYS A 11 -34.66 -14.71 -17.77
N LEU A 12 -33.56 -14.18 -18.30
CA LEU A 12 -32.28 -14.14 -17.62
C LEU A 12 -32.51 -13.44 -16.27
N ASN A 13 -32.77 -14.21 -15.22
CA ASN A 13 -32.51 -13.72 -13.87
C ASN A 13 -30.99 -13.51 -13.80
N PRO A 14 -30.51 -12.31 -13.46
CA PRO A 14 -29.11 -12.16 -13.08
C PRO A 14 -28.84 -13.14 -11.92
N PRO A 15 -27.70 -13.85 -11.90
CA PRO A 15 -27.32 -14.53 -10.67
C PRO A 15 -27.28 -13.50 -9.56
N GLU A 16 -27.90 -13.80 -8.43
CA GLU A 16 -27.70 -13.03 -7.19
C GLU A 16 -26.20 -13.09 -6.92
N LEU A 17 -25.50 -11.98 -7.20
CA LEU A 17 -24.14 -11.79 -6.73
C LEU A 17 -24.25 -11.67 -5.22
N ASP A 18 -23.82 -12.71 -4.51
CA ASP A 18 -23.64 -12.64 -3.08
C ASP A 18 -22.69 -11.46 -2.80
N PRO A 19 -23.12 -10.44 -2.02
CA PRO A 19 -22.30 -9.26 -1.75
C PRO A 19 -20.98 -9.57 -1.04
N ASP A 20 -20.77 -10.81 -0.58
CA ASP A 20 -19.55 -11.29 0.07
C ASP A 20 -18.63 -12.13 -0.84
N ASP A 21 -19.05 -12.45 -2.07
CA ASP A 21 -18.38 -13.42 -2.99
C ASP A 21 -17.12 -12.85 -3.69
N GLY A 22 -16.31 -12.12 -2.93
CA GLY A 22 -15.09 -11.48 -3.40
C GLY A 22 -14.44 -10.50 -2.43
N MET A 23 -14.91 -10.42 -1.17
CA MET A 23 -14.34 -9.54 -0.14
C MET A 23 -13.54 -10.29 0.94
N GLU A 24 -13.14 -11.53 0.69
CA GLU A 24 -12.07 -12.16 1.46
C GLU A 24 -10.74 -11.54 1.03
N CYS A 25 -10.40 -10.41 1.66
CA CYS A 25 -9.01 -9.97 1.71
C CYS A 25 -8.15 -11.17 2.08
N ALA A 26 -7.12 -11.46 1.29
CA ALA A 26 -6.05 -12.37 1.65
C ALA A 26 -5.35 -11.83 2.89
N THR A 27 -5.99 -11.97 4.05
CA THR A 27 -5.44 -11.64 5.34
C THR A 27 -4.37 -12.70 5.53
N PRO A 28 -3.08 -12.34 5.53
CA PRO A 28 -2.03 -13.33 5.72
C PRO A 28 -2.33 -14.09 7.01
N GLU A 29 -2.23 -15.41 6.99
CA GLU A 29 -2.27 -16.18 8.24
C GLU A 29 -1.11 -15.66 9.11
N VAL A 30 -1.44 -14.85 10.10
CA VAL A 30 -0.46 -14.31 11.05
C VAL A 30 -0.08 -15.48 11.95
N TYR A 31 1.03 -16.14 11.59
CA TYR A 31 1.67 -17.13 12.42
C TYR A 31 1.82 -16.61 13.85
N PRO A 32 1.75 -17.47 14.87
CA PRO A 32 1.90 -17.04 16.26
C PRO A 32 3.18 -16.21 16.39
N LYS A 33 3.03 -14.97 16.87
CA LYS A 33 4.15 -14.08 17.15
C LYS A 33 5.14 -14.85 18.02
N THR A 34 6.39 -14.89 17.59
CA THR A 34 7.49 -15.39 18.40
C THR A 34 7.44 -14.70 19.77
N SER A 35 7.86 -15.39 20.83
CA SER A 35 7.74 -14.82 22.17
C SER A 35 8.47 -13.46 22.25
N VAL A 36 8.07 -12.60 23.19
CA VAL A 36 8.69 -11.29 23.40
C VAL A 36 10.21 -11.43 23.65
N GLU A 37 10.62 -12.55 24.26
CA GLU A 37 12.02 -12.88 24.51
C GLU A 37 12.77 -13.21 23.21
N ASP A 38 12.16 -13.96 22.30
CA ASP A 38 12.72 -14.28 20.97
C ASP A 38 12.84 -13.02 20.10
N GLU A 39 11.88 -12.10 20.19
CA GLU A 39 11.90 -10.82 19.47
C GLU A 39 12.99 -9.88 20.00
N ALA A 40 13.16 -9.80 21.32
CA ALA A 40 14.19 -8.99 21.95
C ALA A 40 15.60 -9.52 21.63
N GLU A 41 15.78 -10.84 21.61
CA GLU A 41 17.04 -11.45 21.22
C GLU A 41 17.36 -11.19 19.75
N ARG A 42 16.38 -11.41 18.86
CA ARG A 42 16.50 -11.08 17.43
C ARG A 42 16.85 -9.61 17.21
N ARG A 43 16.22 -8.69 17.96
CA ARG A 43 16.51 -7.24 17.88
C ARG A 43 17.94 -6.93 18.31
N ARG A 44 18.43 -7.55 19.39
CA ARG A 44 19.83 -7.40 19.84
C ARG A 44 20.82 -7.91 18.81
N THR A 45 20.58 -9.08 18.21
CA THR A 45 21.45 -9.63 17.16
C THR A 45 21.51 -8.71 15.94
N LYS A 46 20.36 -8.21 15.46
CA LYS A 46 20.29 -7.26 14.34
C LYS A 46 21.01 -5.95 14.66
N GLN A 47 20.83 -5.40 15.86
CA GLN A 47 21.55 -4.20 16.29
C GLN A 47 23.07 -4.42 16.34
N GLY A 48 23.54 -5.59 16.79
CA GLY A 48 24.96 -5.94 16.78
C GLY A 48 25.57 -5.98 15.37
N ALA A 49 24.82 -6.52 14.40
CA ALA A 49 25.24 -6.57 13.01
C ALA A 49 25.33 -5.17 12.38
N VAL A 50 24.27 -4.35 12.58
CA VAL A 50 24.26 -2.92 12.18
C VAL A 50 25.42 -2.16 12.80
N GLN A 51 25.70 -2.34 14.09
CA GLN A 51 26.82 -1.69 14.77
C GLN A 51 28.16 -2.03 14.10
N ALA A 52 28.37 -3.29 13.73
CA ALA A 52 29.59 -3.74 13.07
C ALA A 52 29.77 -3.05 11.70
N ILE A 53 28.70 -2.95 10.91
CA ILE A 53 28.73 -2.26 9.61
C ILE A 53 29.05 -0.78 9.79
N LEU A 54 28.36 -0.10 10.71
CA LEU A 54 28.56 1.33 10.96
C LEU A 54 29.97 1.64 11.45
N THR A 55 30.52 0.80 12.33
CA THR A 55 31.90 0.93 12.82
C THR A 55 32.90 0.73 11.69
N ALA A 56 32.69 -0.26 10.81
CA ALA A 56 33.52 -0.48 9.64
C ALA A 56 33.48 0.71 8.68
N LYS A 57 32.30 1.34 8.49
CA LYS A 57 32.16 2.54 7.66
C LYS A 57 32.83 3.77 8.26
N ALA A 58 32.80 3.94 9.58
CA ALA A 58 33.54 5.00 10.25
C ALA A 58 35.07 4.81 10.09
N ALA A 59 35.56 3.57 10.18
CA ALA A 59 36.98 3.26 9.94
C ALA A 59 37.39 3.50 8.47
N GLU A 60 36.52 3.17 7.51
CA GLU A 60 36.72 3.50 6.09
C GLU A 60 36.84 5.01 5.87
N ALA A 61 35.99 5.81 6.52
CA ALA A 61 36.05 7.27 6.44
C ALA A 61 37.37 7.83 7.01
N GLU A 62 37.88 7.27 8.11
CA GLU A 62 39.18 7.63 8.66
C GLU A 62 40.33 7.34 7.68
N MET A 63 40.32 6.18 7.04
CA MET A 63 41.31 5.85 6.00
C MET A 63 41.25 6.80 4.80
N LEU A 64 40.08 7.36 4.50
CA LEU A 64 39.87 8.35 3.44
C LEU A 64 40.22 9.79 3.87
N GLY A 65 40.69 9.98 5.10
CA GLY A 65 41.22 11.26 5.59
C GLY A 65 40.30 12.01 6.55
N LEU A 66 39.27 11.37 7.11
CA LEU A 66 38.49 11.95 8.21
C LEU A 66 39.37 12.10 9.46
N ALA A 67 39.34 13.27 10.09
CA ALA A 67 40.18 13.51 11.27
C ALA A 67 39.73 12.61 12.45
N PRO A 68 40.66 12.10 13.29
CA PRO A 68 40.31 11.19 14.39
C PRO A 68 39.25 11.74 15.35
N ALA A 69 39.26 13.05 15.61
CA ALA A 69 38.25 13.71 16.44
C ALA A 69 36.85 13.69 15.80
N GLU A 70 36.78 13.79 14.47
CA GLU A 70 35.54 13.70 13.70
C GLU A 70 35.06 12.25 13.58
N THR A 71 35.99 11.30 13.46
CA THR A 71 35.69 9.86 13.51
C THR A 71 35.05 9.46 14.84
N THR A 72 35.56 9.96 15.97
CA THR A 72 34.94 9.73 17.29
C THR A 72 33.54 10.32 17.34
N ARG A 73 33.37 11.58 16.90
CA ARG A 73 32.05 12.23 16.86
C ARG A 73 31.05 11.49 15.96
N LEU A 74 31.52 10.94 14.83
CA LEU A 74 30.71 10.14 13.92
C LEU A 74 30.28 8.83 14.59
N ASN A 75 31.20 8.11 15.25
CA ASN A 75 30.87 6.89 15.98
C ASN A 75 29.84 7.15 17.10
N ASP A 76 29.99 8.24 17.86
CA ASP A 76 29.02 8.61 18.90
C ASP A 76 27.63 8.90 18.31
N LEU A 77 27.56 9.56 17.15
CA LEU A 77 26.31 9.85 16.45
C LEU A 77 25.64 8.57 15.93
N LEU A 78 26.43 7.67 15.34
CA LEU A 78 25.95 6.40 14.80
C LEU A 78 25.46 5.48 15.93
N ALA A 79 26.17 5.42 17.07
CA ALA A 79 25.73 4.67 18.25
C ALA A 79 24.43 5.24 18.84
N LYS A 80 24.29 6.57 18.88
CA LYS A 80 23.07 7.24 19.36
C LYS A 80 21.83 6.92 18.51
N HIS A 81 22.02 6.75 17.20
CA HIS A 81 20.95 6.54 16.22
C HIS A 81 20.96 5.14 15.62
N ILE A 82 21.52 4.16 16.33
CA ILE A 82 21.63 2.77 15.87
C ILE A 82 20.27 2.14 15.52
N ASP A 83 19.21 2.61 16.17
CA ASP A 83 17.83 2.16 15.97
C ASP A 83 17.16 2.73 14.71
N VAL A 84 17.81 3.66 13.99
CA VAL A 84 17.35 4.19 12.70
C VAL A 84 17.81 3.32 11.54
N PHE A 85 18.94 2.62 11.68
CA PHE A 85 19.54 1.84 10.61
C PHE A 85 19.00 0.40 10.57
N ARG A 86 18.89 -0.16 9.36
CA ARG A 86 18.37 -1.51 9.10
C ARG A 86 19.26 -2.18 8.07
N GLU A 87 19.58 -3.46 8.26
CA GLU A 87 20.21 -4.29 7.21
C GLU A 87 19.19 -4.71 6.15
N ASP A 88 17.97 -5.04 6.59
CA ASP A 88 16.85 -5.42 5.74
C ASP A 88 15.59 -4.63 6.15
N LEU A 89 14.67 -4.44 5.20
CA LEU A 89 13.31 -3.99 5.53
C LEU A 89 12.71 -4.99 6.54
N GLY A 90 12.55 -4.54 7.79
CA GLY A 90 12.08 -5.37 8.89
C GLY A 90 10.62 -5.13 9.22
N ASP A 91 10.06 -6.00 10.08
CA ASP A 91 8.81 -5.78 10.81
C ASP A 91 9.00 -4.67 11.83
N ASP A 92 9.25 -3.44 11.36
CA ASP A 92 9.20 -2.29 12.23
C ASP A 92 7.77 -2.17 12.74
N PRO A 93 7.57 -2.11 14.08
CA PRO A 93 6.25 -1.84 14.60
C PRO A 93 5.81 -0.51 13.97
N PRO A 94 4.55 -0.41 13.50
CA PRO A 94 4.05 0.81 12.90
C PRO A 94 4.40 1.97 13.83
N VAL A 95 5.00 3.01 13.26
CA VAL A 95 5.38 4.21 14.02
C VAL A 95 4.12 4.63 14.77
N LYS A 96 4.19 4.59 16.10
CA LYS A 96 3.06 4.91 16.96
C LYS A 96 2.94 6.42 17.03
N VAL A 97 2.49 7.01 15.92
CA VAL A 97 2.07 8.41 15.88
C VAL A 97 0.77 8.50 16.66
N GLU A 98 0.72 9.42 17.62
CA GLU A 98 -0.56 9.82 18.20
C GLU A 98 -1.44 10.30 17.04
N PRO A 99 -2.65 9.74 16.85
CA PRO A 99 -3.55 10.18 15.80
C PRO A 99 -3.70 11.69 15.88
N LEU A 100 -3.61 12.36 14.74
CA LEU A 100 -4.08 13.74 14.66
C LEU A 100 -5.51 13.71 15.20
N LYS A 101 -5.78 14.46 16.27
CA LYS A 101 -7.10 14.48 16.93
C LYS A 101 -8.09 15.13 15.97
N GLU A 102 -8.58 14.34 15.03
CA GLU A 102 -9.62 14.75 14.11
C GLU A 102 -10.86 14.99 14.96
N THR A 103 -11.30 16.25 14.98
CA THR A 103 -12.59 16.62 15.57
C THR A 103 -13.65 15.70 15.01
N ALA A 104 -14.43 15.06 15.90
CA ALA A 104 -15.44 14.07 15.57
C ALA A 104 -16.15 14.37 14.25
N LEU A 105 -15.99 13.47 13.27
CA LEU A 105 -16.68 13.53 11.98
C LEU A 105 -18.19 13.60 12.23
N VAL A 106 -18.78 14.78 12.02
CA VAL A 106 -20.23 14.96 12.10
C VAL A 106 -20.84 14.47 10.79
N ARG A 107 -21.79 13.55 10.86
CA ARG A 107 -22.60 13.17 9.70
C ARG A 107 -23.48 14.36 9.31
N VAL A 108 -23.14 15.03 8.22
CA VAL A 108 -23.96 16.10 7.66
C VAL A 108 -24.77 15.56 6.49
N ALA A 109 -26.03 15.97 6.40
CA ALA A 109 -26.85 15.67 5.23
C ALA A 109 -26.24 16.38 4.01
N LEU A 110 -25.95 15.62 2.95
CA LEU A 110 -25.34 16.15 1.71
C LEU A 110 -26.06 17.40 1.15
N PRO A 111 -27.42 17.47 1.13
CA PRO A 111 -28.10 18.69 0.70
C PRO A 111 -27.77 19.93 1.55
N ALA A 112 -27.51 19.75 2.85
CA ALA A 112 -27.20 20.85 3.77
C ALA A 112 -25.81 21.48 3.51
N VAL A 113 -24.94 20.82 2.72
CA VAL A 113 -23.62 21.33 2.31
C VAL A 113 -23.57 21.67 0.81
N GLY A 114 -24.74 21.87 0.17
CA GLY A 114 -24.79 22.24 -1.24
C GLY A 114 -24.60 21.07 -2.21
N TRP A 115 -24.89 19.84 -1.77
CA TRP A 115 -24.88 18.65 -2.62
C TRP A 115 -26.31 18.15 -2.90
N PRO A 116 -27.00 18.73 -3.91
CA PRO A 116 -28.35 18.35 -4.29
C PRO A 116 -28.40 16.98 -4.98
N SER A 117 -29.61 16.50 -5.24
CA SER A 117 -29.88 15.23 -5.94
C SER A 117 -29.18 15.12 -7.29
N ASP A 118 -29.03 16.23 -8.01
CA ASP A 118 -28.41 16.25 -9.33
C ASP A 118 -26.92 15.93 -9.25
N HIS A 119 -26.23 16.40 -8.20
CA HIS A 119 -24.83 16.06 -7.95
C HIS A 119 -24.68 14.60 -7.51
N LEU A 120 -25.61 14.10 -6.69
CA LEU A 120 -25.63 12.69 -6.30
C LEU A 120 -25.86 11.77 -7.51
N LYS A 121 -26.76 12.16 -8.42
CA LYS A 121 -26.98 11.44 -9.66
C LYS A 121 -25.72 11.45 -10.52
N CYS A 122 -25.13 12.62 -10.76
CA CYS A 122 -23.90 12.76 -11.53
C CYS A 122 -22.76 11.89 -10.96
N PHE A 123 -22.58 11.91 -9.64
CA PHE A 123 -21.59 11.09 -8.96
C PHE A 123 -21.82 9.59 -9.17
N ASN A 124 -23.06 9.12 -9.05
CA ASN A 124 -23.39 7.72 -9.29
C ASN A 124 -23.22 7.33 -10.76
N ASP A 125 -23.56 8.22 -11.70
CA ASP A 125 -23.34 8.00 -13.13
C ASP A 125 -21.83 7.87 -13.43
N VAL A 126 -20.97 8.69 -12.80
CA VAL A 126 -19.51 8.60 -12.92
C VAL A 126 -18.99 7.29 -12.33
N LYS A 127 -19.45 6.89 -11.14
CA LYS A 127 -19.07 5.59 -10.54
C LYS A 127 -19.46 4.43 -11.44
N TYR A 128 -20.68 4.47 -11.98
CA TYR A 128 -21.16 3.45 -12.91
C TYR A 128 -20.29 3.41 -14.16
N ALA A 129 -20.00 4.56 -14.76
CA ALA A 129 -19.13 4.65 -15.93
C ALA A 129 -17.75 4.08 -15.62
N LEU A 130 -17.09 4.47 -14.52
CA LEU A 130 -15.77 3.96 -14.13
C LEU A 130 -15.76 2.44 -13.94
N ALA A 131 -16.77 1.87 -13.30
CA ALA A 131 -16.89 0.42 -13.11
C ALA A 131 -17.03 -0.37 -14.42
N HIS A 132 -17.55 0.28 -15.48
CA HIS A 132 -17.81 -0.35 -16.78
C HIS A 132 -16.85 0.10 -17.88
N VAL A 133 -16.04 1.14 -17.65
CA VAL A 133 -15.07 1.68 -18.63
C VAL A 133 -13.78 0.89 -18.63
N VAL A 134 -13.42 0.26 -17.51
CA VAL A 134 -12.23 -0.61 -17.43
C VAL A 134 -12.54 -1.84 -18.28
N PRO A 135 -11.94 -1.98 -19.48
CA PRO A 135 -12.05 -3.22 -20.20
C PRO A 135 -11.40 -4.27 -19.32
N ARG A 136 -11.97 -5.47 -19.23
CA ARG A 136 -11.22 -6.66 -18.80
C ARG A 136 -10.18 -6.99 -19.88
N SER A 137 -9.27 -6.06 -20.13
CA SER A 137 -8.14 -6.25 -21.03
C SER A 137 -7.25 -7.25 -20.32
N HIS A 138 -7.20 -8.45 -20.90
CA HIS A 138 -6.24 -9.45 -20.47
C HIS A 138 -4.84 -8.82 -20.55
N PRO A 139 -3.95 -9.11 -19.60
CA PRO A 139 -2.55 -8.71 -19.71
C PRO A 139 -2.01 -9.11 -21.08
N ARG A 140 -1.44 -8.15 -21.80
CA ARG A 140 -0.83 -8.37 -23.10
C ARG A 140 0.64 -8.73 -22.88
N GLU A 141 1.12 -9.71 -23.63
CA GLU A 141 2.51 -10.19 -23.51
C GLU A 141 3.55 -9.13 -23.94
N ASP A 142 3.15 -8.15 -24.76
CA ASP A 142 4.01 -7.08 -25.27
C ASP A 142 4.02 -5.80 -24.41
N MET A 143 3.35 -5.83 -23.25
CA MET A 143 3.21 -4.68 -22.35
C MET A 143 3.71 -5.02 -20.96
N THR A 144 4.24 -4.03 -20.25
CA THR A 144 4.63 -4.18 -18.85
C THR A 144 3.45 -3.78 -17.96
N VAL A 145 3.14 -4.63 -16.97
CA VAL A 145 2.15 -4.29 -15.94
C VAL A 145 2.81 -3.43 -14.86
N CYS A 146 2.26 -2.25 -14.61
CA CYS A 146 2.70 -1.33 -13.57
C CYS A 146 1.60 -1.20 -12.51
N VAL A 147 1.96 -1.37 -11.24
CA VAL A 147 1.06 -1.20 -10.10
C VAL A 147 1.42 0.08 -9.38
N PHE A 148 0.43 0.97 -9.28
CA PHE A 148 0.53 2.22 -8.55
C PHE A 148 -0.27 2.08 -7.26
N THR A 149 0.39 2.26 -6.13
CA THR A 149 -0.22 2.12 -4.80
C THR A 149 -0.16 3.45 -4.07
N ASP A 150 -1.25 3.80 -3.41
CA ASP A 150 -1.29 4.89 -2.46
C ASP A 150 -1.95 4.41 -1.16
N ALA A 151 -1.46 4.90 -0.02
CA ALA A 151 -1.95 4.48 1.28
C ALA A 151 -1.99 5.65 2.25
N SER A 152 -3.03 5.62 3.07
CA SER A 152 -3.28 6.53 4.19
C SER A 152 -3.50 5.71 5.46
N ASP A 153 -3.63 6.39 6.60
CA ASP A 153 -3.82 5.73 7.91
C ASP A 153 -5.06 4.83 7.97
N LEU A 154 -6.11 5.15 7.21
CA LEU A 154 -7.40 4.45 7.26
C LEU A 154 -7.67 3.57 6.04
N PHE A 155 -7.05 3.90 4.89
CA PHE A 155 -7.40 3.29 3.62
C PHE A 155 -6.17 3.17 2.72
N TRP A 156 -6.18 2.15 1.87
CA TRP A 156 -5.21 1.96 0.80
C TRP A 156 -5.95 1.80 -0.53
N GLY A 157 -5.27 2.16 -1.61
CA GLY A 157 -5.77 2.02 -2.97
C GLY A 157 -4.66 1.61 -3.90
N ALA A 158 -5.01 0.84 -4.93
CA ALA A 158 -4.08 0.47 -5.98
C ALA A 158 -4.75 0.54 -7.35
N VAL A 159 -3.96 0.89 -8.37
CA VAL A 159 -4.36 0.82 -9.78
C VAL A 159 -3.29 0.05 -10.54
N ALA A 160 -3.71 -0.99 -11.24
CA ALA A 160 -2.87 -1.72 -12.18
C ALA A 160 -3.10 -1.21 -13.60
N THR A 161 -2.04 -0.89 -14.31
CA THR A 161 -2.08 -0.42 -15.70
C THR A 161 -1.09 -1.22 -16.55
N GLN A 162 -1.24 -1.15 -17.87
CA GLN A 162 -0.31 -1.74 -18.83
C GLN A 162 0.36 -0.63 -19.63
N VAL A 163 1.68 -0.57 -19.59
CA VAL A 163 2.51 0.48 -20.20
C VAL A 163 3.48 -0.16 -21.20
N PRO A 164 3.73 0.44 -22.38
CA PRO A 164 4.75 -0.04 -23.30
C PRO A 164 6.13 -0.05 -22.63
N PRO A 165 6.99 -1.05 -22.88
CA PRO A 165 8.31 -1.10 -22.24
C PRO A 165 9.20 0.13 -22.47
N ALA A 166 9.01 0.84 -23.60
CA ALA A 166 9.77 2.05 -23.94
C ALA A 166 9.43 3.26 -23.04
N ASP A 167 8.27 3.24 -22.37
CA ASP A 167 7.78 4.36 -21.58
C ASP A 167 8.12 4.22 -20.08
N LEU A 168 8.77 3.12 -19.69
CA LEU A 168 9.11 2.84 -18.28
C LEU A 168 10.11 3.83 -17.67
N ASP A 169 10.96 4.42 -18.51
CA ASP A 169 11.99 5.38 -18.09
C ASP A 169 11.48 6.83 -18.09
N LEU A 170 10.22 7.06 -18.50
CA LEU A 170 9.64 8.39 -18.47
C LEU A 170 9.31 8.78 -17.01
N PRO A 171 9.50 10.06 -16.65
CA PRO A 171 9.11 10.54 -15.33
C PRO A 171 7.60 10.33 -15.12
N LEU A 172 7.26 9.88 -13.91
CA LEU A 172 5.89 9.75 -13.41
C LEU A 172 5.24 11.11 -13.14
#